data_AF-A0A967ELY2-F1
#
_entry.id   AF-A0A967ELY2-F1
#
_cell.length_a   1.000
_cell.length_b   1.000
_cell.length_c   1.000
_cell.angle_alpha   90.00
_cell.angle_beta   90.00
_cell.angle_gamma   90.00
#
_symmetry.space_group_name_H-M   'P 1'
#
loop_
_entity.id
_entity.type
_entity.pdbx_description
1 polymer ?
#
loop_
_entity_poly.entity_id
_entity_poly.type
_entity_poly.pdbx_seq_one_letter_code
_entity_poly.pdbx_strand_id
1 'polypeptide(L)'
;RPEFADLWSYTSVPFLKDYVLNLGWFYPIMIILVITGFSNAVNLTDGLDGLASGLLAIAFVSFAGIAYVSGRVDFSNYLNIVYLPGAGELTIFAAAAVGASVGFLWFNSAPASVFMGDVGSLSTGSALGTMAVLLKKELLLLIIGGVFVWEALSVLSQWGYFRYTKNKTGKGKRLWKMAPIHHHFELKGWPETKVVIRFWIIGLLLALFSLTTFKIR
;
A
#
# COMPACT_ATOMS: atom_id res chain seq x y z
N ARG A 1 12.78 -9.69 29.03
CA ARG A 1 12.30 -8.44 28.40
C ARG A 1 11.68 -8.84 27.07
N PRO A 2 10.54 -8.30 26.62
CA PRO A 2 10.09 -8.61 25.27
C PRO A 2 11.21 -8.19 24.31
N GLU A 3 11.59 -9.08 23.39
CA GLU A 3 12.77 -8.96 22.52
C GLU A 3 12.75 -7.70 21.63
N PHE A 4 11.61 -6.99 21.57
CA PHE A 4 11.37 -5.79 20.78
C PHE A 4 11.18 -4.51 21.60
N ALA A 5 11.44 -4.55 22.91
CA ALA A 5 11.28 -3.40 23.80
C ALA A 5 12.09 -2.17 23.36
N ASP A 6 13.15 -2.37 22.59
CA ASP A 6 14.02 -1.30 22.11
C ASP A 6 13.67 -0.82 20.69
N LEU A 7 12.76 -1.49 19.97
CA LEU A 7 12.35 -1.14 18.60
C LEU A 7 10.94 -0.53 18.52
N TRP A 8 10.27 -0.36 19.65
CA TRP A 8 8.86 0.04 19.73
C TRP A 8 8.55 1.38 19.05
N SER A 9 9.50 2.31 18.99
CA SER A 9 9.31 3.65 18.42
C SER A 9 10.10 3.91 17.13
N TYR A 10 10.79 2.89 16.63
CA TYR A 10 11.69 3.00 15.49
C TYR A 10 11.00 2.58 14.20
N THR A 11 11.26 3.32 13.11
CA THR A 11 10.93 2.94 11.73
C THR A 11 12.17 3.03 10.86
N SER A 12 12.27 2.15 9.86
CA SER A 12 13.42 2.12 8.98
C SER A 12 13.21 3.01 7.77
N VAL A 13 14.20 3.85 7.45
CA VAL A 13 14.10 4.76 6.30
C VAL A 13 14.55 4.03 5.02
N PRO A 14 13.77 4.06 3.94
CA PRO A 14 14.19 3.53 2.65
C PRO A 14 15.42 4.29 2.12
N PHE A 15 16.29 3.64 1.34
CA PHE A 15 17.48 4.23 0.68
C PHE A 15 18.62 4.72 1.59
N LEU A 16 18.39 4.96 2.88
CA LEU A 16 19.43 5.37 3.83
C LEU A 16 19.88 4.16 4.67
N LYS A 17 21.11 3.69 4.43
CA LYS A 17 21.74 2.64 5.23
C LYS A 17 21.95 3.12 6.67
N ASP A 18 21.69 2.26 7.64
CA ASP A 18 21.89 2.48 9.09
C ASP A 18 21.13 3.66 9.71
N TYR A 19 20.25 4.32 8.95
CA TYR A 19 19.41 5.39 9.47
C TYR A 19 18.04 4.86 9.91
N VAL A 20 17.82 4.91 11.22
CA VAL A 20 16.55 4.52 11.84
C VAL A 20 15.93 5.77 12.45
N LEU A 21 14.67 6.04 12.09
CA LEU A 21 13.94 7.18 12.62
C LEU A 21 13.27 6.77 13.92
N ASN A 22 13.66 7.39 15.03
CA ASN A 22 12.99 7.22 16.32
C ASN A 22 11.90 8.29 16.48
N LEU A 23 10.64 7.86 16.51
CA LEU A 23 9.48 8.75 16.66
C LEU A 23 9.02 8.89 18.11
N GLY A 24 9.59 8.13 19.05
CA GLY A 24 9.18 8.08 20.45
C GLY A 24 7.66 7.98 20.61
N TRP A 25 7.09 8.94 21.35
CA TRP A 25 5.66 9.05 21.62
C TRP A 25 4.77 9.32 20.40
N PHE A 26 5.34 9.73 19.25
CA PHE A 26 4.59 9.92 18.01
C PHE A 26 4.39 8.63 17.22
N TYR A 27 5.06 7.53 17.58
CA TYR A 27 4.97 6.27 16.84
C TYR A 27 3.53 5.70 16.80
N PRO A 28 2.73 5.70 17.89
CA PRO A 28 1.32 5.28 17.83
C PRO A 28 0.48 6.08 16.83
N ILE A 29 0.74 7.39 16.68
CA ILE A 29 0.05 8.24 15.71
C ILE A 29 0.42 7.79 14.29
N MET A 30 1.70 7.50 14.04
CA MET A 30 2.14 6.95 12.76
C MET A 30 1.46 5.61 12.45
N ILE A 31 1.35 4.70 13.42
CA ILE A 31 0.64 3.42 13.24
C ILE A 31 -0.81 3.67 12.81
N ILE A 32 -1.53 4.55 13.53
CA ILE A 32 -2.92 4.89 13.20
C ILE A 32 -3.01 5.44 11.78
N LEU A 33 -2.13 6.36 11.40
CA LEU A 33 -2.11 6.95 10.06
C LEU A 33 -1.81 5.92 8.97
N VAL A 34 -0.87 5.02 9.19
CA VAL A 34 -0.51 3.97 8.23
C VAL A 34 -1.67 2.99 8.03
N ILE A 35 -2.23 2.46 9.11
CA ILE A 35 -3.30 1.46 9.05
C ILE A 35 -4.58 2.07 8.48
N THR A 36 -5.05 3.19 9.06
CA THR A 36 -6.28 3.84 8.60
C THR A 36 -6.11 4.47 7.23
N GLY A 37 -4.93 5.01 6.93
CA GLY A 37 -4.61 5.57 5.61
C GLY A 37 -4.67 4.51 4.52
N PHE A 38 -4.05 3.34 4.71
CA PHE A 38 -4.10 2.27 3.71
C PHE A 38 -5.45 1.58 3.63
N SER A 39 -6.18 1.45 4.74
CA SER A 39 -7.57 0.98 4.75
C SER A 39 -8.44 1.83 3.81
N ASN A 40 -8.39 3.15 3.96
CA ASN A 40 -9.15 4.07 3.11
C ASN A 40 -8.57 4.16 1.69
N ALA A 41 -7.25 4.09 1.51
CA ALA A 41 -6.65 4.17 0.18
C ALA A 41 -7.02 2.98 -0.70
N VAL A 42 -7.07 1.77 -0.14
CA VAL A 42 -7.54 0.57 -0.85
C VAL A 42 -9.04 0.69 -1.16
N ASN A 43 -9.86 1.15 -0.21
CA ASN A 43 -11.28 1.42 -0.45
C ASN A 43 -11.53 2.44 -1.58
N LEU A 44 -10.78 3.54 -1.61
CA LEU A 44 -10.84 4.52 -2.70
C LEU A 44 -10.39 3.95 -4.05
N THR A 45 -9.56 2.91 -4.05
CA THR A 45 -9.04 2.28 -5.28
C THR A 45 -9.97 1.17 -5.80
N ASP A 46 -10.91 0.69 -4.99
CA ASP A 46 -11.93 -0.31 -5.34
C ASP A 46 -13.09 0.30 -6.14
N GLY A 47 -12.76 1.00 -7.23
CA GLY A 47 -13.71 1.67 -8.11
C GLY A 47 -13.80 1.10 -9.52
N LEU A 48 -12.92 0.14 -9.87
CA LEU A 48 -12.90 -0.56 -11.15
C LEU A 48 -12.62 -2.06 -10.96
N ASP A 49 -13.17 -2.86 -11.86
CA ASP A 49 -13.11 -4.31 -11.86
C ASP A 49 -11.66 -4.82 -11.88
N GLY A 50 -11.24 -5.47 -10.79
CA GLY A 50 -9.90 -6.04 -10.61
C GLY A 50 -8.82 -5.04 -10.18
N LEU A 51 -9.09 -3.73 -10.15
CA LEU A 51 -8.05 -2.73 -9.86
C LEU A 51 -7.42 -2.93 -8.48
N ALA A 52 -8.23 -2.88 -7.42
CA ALA A 52 -7.75 -3.00 -6.05
C ALA A 52 -7.18 -4.39 -5.76
N SER A 53 -7.88 -5.46 -6.17
CA SER A 53 -7.47 -6.83 -5.92
C SER A 53 -6.12 -7.18 -6.55
N GLY A 54 -5.88 -6.78 -7.80
CA GLY A 54 -4.58 -7.03 -8.46
C GLY A 54 -3.43 -6.26 -7.82
N LEU A 55 -3.67 -4.99 -7.44
CA LEU A 55 -2.67 -4.19 -6.72
C LEU A 55 -2.37 -4.77 -5.32
N LEU A 56 -3.38 -5.28 -4.61
CA LEU A 56 -3.22 -5.96 -3.33
C LEU A 56 -2.36 -7.21 -3.48
N ALA A 57 -2.63 -8.04 -4.50
CA ALA A 57 -1.83 -9.24 -4.76
C ALA A 57 -0.35 -8.89 -4.96
N ILE A 58 -0.05 -7.87 -5.75
CA ILE A 58 1.33 -7.38 -5.98
C ILE A 58 1.98 -6.91 -4.66
N ALA A 59 1.25 -6.14 -3.87
CA ALA A 59 1.74 -5.62 -2.59
C ALA A 59 2.01 -6.75 -1.58
N PHE A 60 1.06 -7.70 -1.42
CA PHE A 60 1.22 -8.84 -0.52
C PHE A 60 2.36 -9.77 -0.96
N VAL A 61 2.57 -10.01 -2.26
CA VAL A 61 3.74 -10.77 -2.75
C VAL A 61 5.04 -10.09 -2.34
N SER A 62 5.10 -8.76 -2.49
CA SER A 62 6.30 -7.99 -2.13
C SER A 62 6.61 -8.10 -0.64
N PHE A 63 5.60 -7.97 0.21
CA PHE A 63 5.76 -8.12 1.65
C PHE A 63 5.98 -9.55 2.11
N ALA A 64 5.44 -10.56 1.41
CA ALA A 64 5.77 -11.96 1.67
C ALA A 64 7.28 -12.19 1.51
N GLY A 65 7.86 -11.68 0.42
CA GLY A 65 9.32 -11.72 0.21
C GLY A 65 10.09 -11.01 1.31
N ILE A 66 9.67 -9.79 1.68
CA ILE A 66 10.33 -9.01 2.75
C ILE A 66 10.24 -9.72 4.11
N ALA A 67 9.07 -10.26 4.45
CA ALA A 67 8.83 -10.98 5.70
C ALA A 67 9.70 -12.23 5.80
N TYR A 68 9.77 -13.01 4.72
CA TYR A 68 10.58 -14.23 4.66
C TYR A 68 12.07 -13.95 4.89
N VAL A 69 12.58 -12.91 4.23
CA VAL A 69 13.98 -12.50 4.35
C VAL A 69 14.28 -11.94 5.74
N SER A 70 13.40 -11.08 6.27
CA SER A 70 13.58 -10.45 7.60
C SER A 70 13.40 -11.43 8.76
N GLY A 71 12.70 -12.55 8.54
CA GLY A 71 12.46 -13.61 9.51
C GLY A 71 13.51 -14.72 9.53
N ARG A 72 14.55 -14.66 8.67
CA ARG A 72 15.67 -15.60 8.67
C ARG A 72 16.97 -14.91 9.07
N VAL A 73 17.68 -15.51 10.03
CA VAL A 73 18.96 -14.99 10.56
C VAL A 73 20.01 -14.90 9.46
N ASP A 74 20.15 -15.96 8.65
CA ASP A 74 21.17 -16.04 7.59
C ASP A 74 21.00 -14.94 6.53
N PHE A 75 19.76 -14.71 6.11
CA PHE A 75 19.44 -13.69 5.10
C PHE A 75 19.47 -12.28 5.67
N SER A 76 19.03 -12.09 6.92
CA SER A 76 19.05 -10.78 7.56
C SER A 76 20.47 -10.25 7.74
N ASN A 77 21.39 -11.13 8.14
CA ASN A 77 22.82 -10.81 8.23
C ASN A 77 23.44 -10.55 6.85
N TYR A 78 23.12 -11.39 5.85
CA TYR A 78 23.66 -11.22 4.50
C TYR A 78 23.21 -9.90 3.83
N LEU A 79 21.98 -9.48 4.07
CA LEU A 79 21.41 -8.25 3.50
C LEU A 79 21.52 -7.03 4.42
N ASN A 80 22.20 -7.16 5.57
CA ASN A 80 22.34 -6.12 6.58
C ASN A 80 21.00 -5.44 6.93
N ILE A 81 19.97 -6.25 7.14
CA ILE A 81 18.64 -5.79 7.58
C ILE A 81 18.40 -6.21 9.03
N VAL A 82 17.56 -5.43 9.73
CA VAL A 82 17.12 -5.78 11.09
C VAL A 82 16.41 -7.12 11.05
N TYR A 83 17.00 -8.11 11.73
CA TYR A 83 16.35 -9.40 11.94
C TYR A 83 15.15 -9.23 12.87
N LEU A 84 14.01 -9.78 12.46
CA LEU A 84 12.76 -9.74 13.20
C LEU A 84 12.35 -11.19 13.53
N PRO A 85 12.65 -11.68 14.75
CA PRO A 85 12.21 -13.00 15.20
C PRO A 85 10.70 -13.18 14.98
N GLY A 86 10.30 -14.31 14.38
CA GLY A 86 8.90 -14.62 14.11
C GLY A 86 8.28 -13.91 12.90
N ALA A 87 8.99 -13.00 12.21
CA ALA A 87 8.47 -12.36 10.99
C ALA A 87 8.19 -13.35 9.84
N GLY A 88 8.77 -14.55 9.90
CA GLY A 88 8.47 -15.64 8.97
C GLY A 88 6.98 -16.00 8.91
N GLU A 89 6.27 -15.94 10.04
CA GLU A 89 4.83 -16.23 10.10
C GLU A 89 3.99 -15.24 9.26
N LEU A 90 4.45 -13.99 9.13
CA LEU A 90 3.82 -12.99 8.28
C LEU A 90 3.91 -13.36 6.79
N THR A 91 4.90 -14.19 6.40
CA THR A 91 4.99 -14.73 5.04
C THR A 91 3.80 -15.64 4.74
N ILE A 92 3.38 -16.47 5.70
CA ILE A 92 2.25 -17.38 5.54
C ILE A 92 0.96 -16.57 5.38
N PHE A 93 0.76 -15.58 6.24
CA PHE A 93 -0.37 -14.66 6.13
C PHE A 93 -0.39 -13.95 4.77
N ALA A 94 0.74 -13.37 4.34
CA ALA A 94 0.85 -12.67 3.08
C ALA A 94 0.58 -13.61 1.89
N ALA A 95 1.12 -14.83 1.89
CA ALA A 95 0.87 -15.82 0.85
C ALA A 95 -0.63 -16.21 0.78
N ALA A 96 -1.29 -16.38 1.93
CA ALA A 96 -2.73 -16.62 1.97
C ALA A 96 -3.52 -15.41 1.41
N ALA A 97 -3.13 -14.19 1.75
CA ALA A 97 -3.73 -12.96 1.23
C ALA A 97 -3.53 -12.81 -0.30
N VAL A 98 -2.36 -13.22 -0.83
CA VAL A 98 -2.12 -13.30 -2.28
C VAL A 98 -3.08 -14.30 -2.92
N GLY A 99 -3.17 -15.52 -2.37
CA GLY A 99 -4.07 -16.55 -2.87
C GLY A 99 -5.54 -16.10 -2.86
N ALA A 100 -5.98 -15.46 -1.78
CA ALA A 100 -7.32 -14.89 -1.67
C ALA A 100 -7.54 -13.76 -2.69
N SER A 101 -6.57 -12.87 -2.89
CA SER A 101 -6.66 -11.78 -3.85
C SER A 101 -6.75 -12.32 -5.28
N VAL A 102 -5.88 -13.25 -5.67
CA VAL A 102 -5.90 -13.87 -7.00
C VAL A 102 -7.17 -14.70 -7.21
N GLY A 103 -7.62 -15.45 -6.19
CA GLY A 103 -8.86 -16.21 -6.24
C GLY A 103 -10.09 -15.32 -6.37
N PHE A 104 -10.13 -14.18 -5.67
CA PHE A 104 -11.18 -13.18 -5.81
C PHE A 104 -11.15 -12.52 -7.19
N LEU A 105 -9.96 -12.19 -7.69
CA LEU A 105 -9.75 -11.58 -9.01
C LEU A 105 -10.31 -12.44 -10.14
N TRP A 106 -10.34 -13.77 -10.00
CA TRP A 106 -11.01 -14.67 -10.96
C TRP A 106 -12.49 -14.30 -11.20
N PHE A 107 -13.19 -13.83 -10.15
CA PHE A 107 -14.58 -13.42 -10.22
C PHE A 107 -14.78 -11.91 -10.38
N ASN A 108 -13.75 -11.12 -10.04
CA ASN A 108 -13.80 -9.66 -10.06
C ASN A 108 -13.13 -9.04 -11.30
N SER A 109 -12.41 -9.81 -12.12
CA SER A 109 -11.88 -9.33 -13.39
C SER A 109 -13.00 -8.93 -14.35
N ALA A 110 -12.83 -7.82 -15.06
CA ALA A 110 -13.87 -7.26 -15.93
C ALA A 110 -14.38 -8.27 -16.98
N PRO A 111 -15.71 -8.43 -17.15
CA PRO A 111 -16.79 -7.87 -16.32
C PRO A 111 -16.96 -8.61 -14.98
N ALA A 112 -16.97 -7.87 -13.86
CA ALA A 112 -17.04 -8.46 -12.52
C ALA A 112 -18.38 -9.17 -12.25
N SER A 113 -18.27 -10.35 -11.64
CA SER A 113 -19.40 -11.12 -11.09
C SER A 113 -19.61 -10.86 -9.59
N VAL A 114 -18.56 -10.43 -8.89
CA VAL A 114 -18.57 -10.15 -7.45
C VAL A 114 -17.79 -8.86 -7.18
N PHE A 115 -18.35 -7.98 -6.35
CA PHE A 115 -17.70 -6.77 -5.87
C PHE A 115 -17.05 -6.99 -4.50
N MET A 116 -15.93 -6.32 -4.25
CA MET A 116 -15.15 -6.48 -3.03
C MET A 116 -15.86 -5.83 -1.84
N GLY A 117 -16.37 -4.61 -2.04
CA GLY A 117 -17.11 -3.84 -1.06
C GLY A 117 -16.24 -3.39 0.13
N ASP A 118 -16.86 -2.68 1.07
CA ASP A 118 -16.15 -2.12 2.23
C ASP A 118 -15.53 -3.20 3.12
N VAL A 119 -16.19 -4.37 3.22
CA VAL A 119 -15.68 -5.50 4.02
C VAL A 119 -14.33 -5.96 3.49
N GLY A 120 -14.19 -6.17 2.18
CA GLY A 120 -12.93 -6.60 1.58
C GLY A 120 -11.89 -5.48 1.57
N SER A 121 -12.27 -4.30 1.08
CA SER A 121 -11.31 -3.22 0.83
C SER A 121 -10.71 -2.64 2.12
N LEU A 122 -11.52 -2.37 3.15
CA LEU A 122 -11.03 -1.84 4.42
C LEU A 122 -10.19 -2.87 5.18
N SER A 123 -10.62 -4.14 5.21
CA SER A 123 -9.91 -5.19 5.95
C SER A 123 -8.54 -5.50 5.32
N THR A 124 -8.49 -5.66 3.99
CA THR A 124 -7.23 -5.94 3.28
C THR A 124 -6.26 -4.75 3.30
N GLY A 125 -6.75 -3.51 3.18
CA GLY A 125 -5.92 -2.32 3.34
C GLY A 125 -5.37 -2.18 4.76
N SER A 126 -6.19 -2.44 5.79
CA SER A 126 -5.74 -2.44 7.19
C SER A 126 -4.72 -3.55 7.47
N ALA A 127 -4.92 -4.73 6.89
CA ALA A 127 -3.99 -5.85 7.00
C ALA A 127 -2.64 -5.54 6.36
N LEU A 128 -2.65 -4.94 5.16
CA LEU A 128 -1.44 -4.51 4.48
C LEU A 128 -0.67 -3.45 5.29
N GLY A 129 -1.38 -2.45 5.83
CA GLY A 129 -0.80 -1.43 6.72
C GLY A 129 -0.21 -2.03 8.00
N THR A 130 -0.94 -2.96 8.62
CA THR A 130 -0.48 -3.67 9.83
C THR A 130 0.79 -4.47 9.56
N MET A 131 0.84 -5.19 8.43
CA MET A 131 2.01 -5.97 8.05
C MET A 131 3.25 -5.07 7.85
N ALA A 132 3.09 -3.88 7.26
CA ALA A 132 4.18 -2.93 7.12
C ALA A 132 4.68 -2.39 8.48
N VAL A 133 3.78 -2.15 9.44
CA VAL A 133 4.15 -1.75 10.81
C VAL A 133 4.91 -2.87 11.52
N LEU A 134 4.42 -4.11 11.45
CA LEU A 134 5.07 -5.27 12.08
C LEU A 134 6.46 -5.54 11.49
N LEU A 135 6.64 -5.28 10.19
CA LEU A 135 7.93 -5.44 9.49
C LEU A 135 8.84 -4.21 9.60
N LYS A 136 8.40 -3.12 10.24
CA LYS A 136 9.14 -1.84 10.31
C LYS A 136 9.47 -1.25 8.92
N LYS A 137 8.53 -1.42 7.99
CA LYS A 137 8.61 -1.02 6.56
C LYS A 137 7.48 -0.07 6.15
N GLU A 138 7.03 0.76 7.08
CA GLU A 138 5.92 1.71 6.88
C GLU A 138 6.19 2.71 5.74
N LEU A 139 7.42 3.23 5.66
CA LEU A 139 7.81 4.15 4.59
C LEU A 139 8.00 3.44 3.25
N LEU A 140 8.43 2.17 3.27
CA LEU A 140 8.54 1.35 2.06
C LEU A 140 7.16 1.00 1.51
N LEU A 141 6.16 0.85 2.38
CA LEU A 141 4.75 0.64 1.99
C LEU A 141 4.23 1.81 1.13
N LEU A 142 4.67 3.05 1.37
CA LEU A 142 4.29 4.19 0.52
C LEU A 142 4.74 4.02 -0.94
N ILE A 143 5.82 3.26 -1.17
CA ILE A 143 6.34 2.97 -2.51
C ILE A 143 5.65 1.72 -3.07
N ILE A 144 5.65 0.61 -2.33
CA ILE A 144 5.01 -0.67 -2.75
C ILE A 144 3.53 -0.45 -3.07
N GLY A 145 2.82 0.26 -2.19
CA GLY A 145 1.43 0.64 -2.37
C GLY A 145 1.23 1.99 -3.07
N GLY A 146 2.23 2.46 -3.83
CA GLY A 146 2.23 3.83 -4.37
C GLY A 146 1.04 4.16 -5.27
N VAL A 147 0.43 3.17 -5.92
CA VAL A 147 -0.83 3.38 -6.67
C VAL A 147 -1.99 3.71 -5.72
N PHE A 148 -2.15 2.97 -4.61
CA PHE A 148 -3.15 3.29 -3.58
C PHE A 148 -2.92 4.69 -2.99
N VAL A 149 -1.65 5.01 -2.70
CA VAL A 149 -1.27 6.34 -2.20
C VAL A 149 -1.64 7.42 -3.21
N TRP A 150 -1.37 7.20 -4.49
CA TRP A 150 -1.67 8.16 -5.54
C TRP A 150 -3.18 8.37 -5.72
N GLU A 151 -3.97 7.30 -5.63
CA GLU A 151 -5.43 7.37 -5.63
C GLU A 151 -5.95 8.22 -4.46
N ALA A 152 -5.49 7.95 -3.24
CA ALA A 152 -5.85 8.73 -2.06
C ALA A 152 -5.43 10.20 -2.16
N LEU A 153 -4.20 10.47 -2.63
CA LEU A 153 -3.69 11.83 -2.84
C LEU A 153 -4.49 12.58 -3.91
N SER A 154 -4.97 11.89 -4.94
CA SER A 154 -5.81 12.50 -5.98
C SER A 154 -7.14 13.00 -5.40
N VAL A 155 -7.73 12.26 -4.46
CA VAL A 155 -8.96 12.65 -3.76
C VAL A 155 -8.70 13.81 -2.81
N LEU A 156 -7.66 13.73 -2.00
CA LEU A 156 -7.29 14.80 -1.05
C LEU A 156 -6.99 16.12 -1.77
N SER A 157 -6.22 16.06 -2.87
CA SER A 157 -5.90 17.24 -3.68
C SER A 157 -7.14 17.80 -4.38
N GLN A 158 -8.02 16.95 -4.93
CA GLN A 158 -9.29 17.38 -5.53
C GLN A 158 -10.19 18.08 -4.51
N TRP A 159 -10.40 17.48 -3.35
CA TRP A 159 -11.24 18.02 -2.29
C TRP A 159 -10.69 19.36 -1.78
N GLY A 160 -9.39 19.42 -1.51
CA GLY A 160 -8.70 20.63 -1.06
C GLY A 160 -8.81 21.77 -2.07
N TYR A 161 -8.56 21.48 -3.36
CA TYR A 161 -8.64 22.46 -4.43
C TYR A 161 -10.06 22.96 -4.67
N PHE A 162 -11.06 22.07 -4.66
CA PHE A 162 -12.47 22.45 -4.81
C PHE A 162 -12.94 23.35 -3.67
N ARG A 163 -12.57 23.02 -2.42
CA ARG A 163 -12.91 23.84 -1.26
C ARG A 163 -12.22 25.21 -1.29
N TYR A 164 -10.93 25.24 -1.62
CA TYR A 164 -10.17 26.49 -1.72
C TYR A 164 -10.77 27.44 -2.77
N THR A 165 -11.03 26.93 -3.97
CA THR A 165 -11.59 27.74 -5.07
C THR A 165 -13.01 28.19 -4.80
N LYS A 166 -13.84 27.35 -4.17
CA LYS A 166 -15.19 27.73 -3.72
C LYS A 166 -15.15 28.87 -2.71
N ASN A 167 -14.26 28.81 -1.72
CA ASN A 167 -14.12 29.86 -0.71
C ASN A 167 -13.60 31.19 -1.29
N LYS A 168 -12.69 31.13 -2.28
CA LYS A 168 -12.07 32.33 -2.86
C LYS A 168 -12.89 32.99 -3.97
N THR A 169 -13.59 32.20 -4.77
CA THR A 169 -14.23 32.67 -6.02
C THR A 169 -15.74 32.44 -6.08
N GLY A 170 -16.35 31.88 -5.02
CA GLY A 170 -17.76 31.52 -4.95
C GLY A 170 -18.14 30.27 -5.76
N LYS A 171 -17.26 29.79 -6.66
CA LYS A 171 -17.46 28.59 -7.48
C LYS A 171 -16.32 27.60 -7.28
N GLY A 172 -16.66 26.35 -6.96
CA GLY A 172 -15.68 25.27 -6.82
C GLY A 172 -15.17 24.82 -8.19
N LYS A 173 -13.85 24.81 -8.38
CA LYS A 173 -13.18 24.28 -9.56
C LYS A 173 -12.63 22.89 -9.26
N ARG A 174 -12.63 22.02 -10.27
CA ARG A 174 -12.09 20.66 -10.19
C ARG A 174 -10.67 20.62 -10.75
N LEU A 175 -9.75 19.94 -10.06
CA LEU A 175 -8.36 19.74 -10.51
C LEU A 175 -8.29 18.61 -11.54
N TRP A 176 -8.88 17.47 -11.18
CA TRP A 176 -9.11 16.32 -12.07
C TRP A 176 -10.55 16.34 -12.58
N LYS A 177 -10.80 15.76 -13.76
CA LYS A 177 -12.16 15.54 -14.29
C LYS A 177 -13.07 14.86 -13.25
N MET A 178 -12.53 13.83 -12.58
CA MET A 178 -13.12 13.15 -11.43
C MET A 178 -11.97 12.62 -10.56
N ALA A 179 -12.21 12.51 -9.25
CA ALA A 179 -11.34 11.80 -8.32
C ALA A 179 -12.17 10.64 -7.74
N PRO A 180 -11.58 9.46 -7.50
CA PRO A 180 -10.15 9.12 -7.62
C PRO A 180 -9.62 9.10 -9.06
N ILE A 181 -8.30 8.98 -9.25
CA ILE A 181 -7.64 9.29 -10.52
C ILE A 181 -7.92 8.25 -11.61
N HIS A 182 -8.28 7.01 -11.28
CA HIS A 182 -8.72 6.06 -12.30
C HIS A 182 -9.92 6.59 -13.11
N HIS A 183 -10.93 7.17 -12.45
CA HIS A 183 -12.08 7.79 -13.14
C HIS A 183 -11.68 9.01 -13.99
N HIS A 184 -10.60 9.72 -13.62
CA HIS A 184 -10.07 10.77 -14.47
C HIS A 184 -9.63 10.24 -15.85
N PHE A 185 -9.03 9.05 -15.88
CA PHE A 185 -8.60 8.41 -17.13
C PHE A 185 -9.78 7.82 -17.92
N GLU A 186 -10.80 7.28 -17.26
CA GLU A 186 -12.03 6.86 -17.92
C GLU A 186 -12.73 8.03 -18.62
N LEU A 187 -12.86 9.17 -17.93
CA LEU A 187 -13.41 10.40 -18.53
C LEU A 187 -12.50 11.05 -19.58
N LYS A 188 -11.27 10.56 -19.76
CA LYS A 188 -10.40 10.88 -20.90
C LYS A 188 -10.59 9.91 -22.07
N GLY A 189 -11.50 8.95 -21.96
CA GLY A 189 -11.83 7.96 -22.99
C GLY A 189 -10.98 6.69 -22.93
N TRP A 190 -10.29 6.41 -21.82
CA TRP A 190 -9.60 5.13 -21.68
C TRP A 190 -10.61 4.05 -21.29
N PRO A 191 -10.58 2.87 -21.93
CA PRO A 191 -11.33 1.71 -21.46
C PRO A 191 -10.92 1.33 -20.04
N GLU A 192 -11.86 0.91 -19.22
CA GLU A 192 -11.64 0.47 -17.84
C GLU A 192 -10.49 -0.54 -17.73
N THR A 193 -10.55 -1.63 -18.49
CA THR A 193 -9.51 -2.67 -18.51
C THR A 193 -8.12 -2.11 -18.83
N LYS A 194 -8.03 -1.06 -19.66
CA LYS A 194 -6.77 -0.40 -19.99
C LYS A 194 -6.23 0.41 -18.81
N VAL A 195 -7.10 1.05 -18.03
CA VAL A 195 -6.71 1.73 -16.79
C VAL A 195 -6.19 0.71 -15.78
N VAL A 196 -6.97 -0.36 -15.55
CA VAL A 196 -6.64 -1.44 -14.60
C VAL A 196 -5.26 -2.05 -14.90
N ILE A 197 -5.04 -2.53 -16.12
CA ILE A 197 -3.76 -3.17 -16.49
C ILE A 197 -2.59 -2.19 -16.37
N ARG A 198 -2.77 -0.92 -16.77
CA ARG A 198 -1.70 0.08 -16.64
C ARG A 198 -1.34 0.36 -15.18
N PHE A 199 -2.35 0.40 -14.31
CA PHE A 199 -2.12 0.64 -12.89
C PHE A 199 -1.43 -0.57 -12.25
N TRP A 200 -1.77 -1.79 -12.67
CA TRP A 200 -1.02 -2.99 -12.26
C TRP A 200 0.42 -2.96 -12.73
N ILE A 201 0.70 -2.56 -13.97
CA ILE A 201 2.07 -2.40 -14.47
C ILE A 201 2.86 -1.41 -13.58
N ILE A 202 2.27 -0.26 -13.26
CA ILE A 202 2.90 0.73 -12.37
C ILE A 202 3.11 0.14 -10.97
N GLY A 203 2.11 -0.54 -10.40
CA GLY A 203 2.22 -1.21 -9.11
C GLY A 203 3.33 -2.26 -9.07
N LEU A 204 3.44 -3.07 -10.13
CA LEU A 204 4.50 -4.07 -10.28
C LEU A 204 5.89 -3.41 -10.37
N LEU A 205 6.02 -2.34 -11.15
CA LEU A 205 7.29 -1.59 -11.25
C LEU A 205 7.69 -0.99 -9.90
N LEU A 206 6.74 -0.41 -9.16
CA LEU A 206 6.99 0.14 -7.82
C LEU A 206 7.37 -0.94 -6.81
N ALA A 207 6.72 -2.11 -6.87
CA ALA A 207 7.07 -3.27 -6.07
C ALA A 207 8.50 -3.76 -6.35
N LEU A 208 8.86 -3.96 -7.63
CA LEU A 208 10.21 -4.37 -8.03
C LEU A 208 11.26 -3.32 -7.64
N PHE A 209 10.95 -2.03 -7.83
CA PHE A 209 11.81 -0.93 -7.39
C PHE A 209 12.02 -0.94 -5.87
N SER A 210 10.97 -1.23 -5.09
CA SER A 210 11.07 -1.35 -3.64
C SER A 210 11.91 -2.56 -3.20
N LEU A 211 11.76 -3.70 -3.86
CA LEU A 211 12.52 -4.93 -3.56
C LEU A 211 14.00 -4.81 -3.93
N THR A 212 14.31 -4.13 -5.04
CA THR A 212 15.71 -3.84 -5.41
C THR A 212 16.35 -2.88 -4.40
N THR A 213 15.63 -1.84 -3.99
CA THR A 213 16.07 -0.91 -2.94
C THR A 213 16.27 -1.62 -1.60
N PHE A 214 15.40 -2.58 -1.28
CA PHE A 214 15.51 -3.38 -0.06
C PHE A 214 16.84 -4.14 0.02
N LYS A 215 17.38 -4.57 -1.14
CA LYS A 215 18.72 -5.17 -1.25
C LYS A 215 19.86 -4.15 -1.28
N ILE A 216 19.64 -2.95 -1.82
CA ILE A 216 20.66 -1.87 -1.95
C ILE A 216 20.89 -1.15 -0.61
N ARG A 217 20.45 -1.73 0.51
CA ARG A 217 20.88 -1.29 1.85
C ARG A 217 22.34 -1.64 2.11
#